data_AF-A0A960PIJ8-F1
#
_entry.id   AF-A0A960PIJ8-F1
#
_cell.length_a   1.000
_cell.length_b   1.000
_cell.length_c   1.000
_cell.angle_alpha   90.00
_cell.angle_beta   90.00
_cell.angle_gamma   90.00
#
_symmetry.space_group_name_H-M   'P 1'
#
loop_
_entity.id
_entity.type
_entity.pdbx_description
1 polymer ?
#
loop_
_entity_poly.entity_id
_entity_poly.type
_entity_poly.pdbx_seq_one_letter_code
_entity_poly.pdbx_strand_id
1 'polypeptide(L)'
;MAEAKALSKHQRQHRIAALLADARVTSQGQLAELLAADGVEVNPSTVSRDLDELGAVKVRIPGGESAYVIPELPRDQLAPADHLRRVLGEWVVEV
;
A
#
# COMPACT_ATOMS: atom_id res chain seq x y z
N MET A 1 -10.24 18.10 -19.73
CA MET A 1 -9.61 16.77 -19.63
C MET A 1 -8.28 17.01 -18.97
N ALA A 2 -8.07 16.52 -17.75
CA ALA A 2 -6.82 16.75 -17.03
C ALA A 2 -5.66 16.13 -17.83
N GLU A 3 -4.58 16.89 -18.00
CA GLU A 3 -3.39 16.44 -18.72
C GLU A 3 -2.72 15.31 -17.94
N ALA A 4 -2.53 14.15 -18.57
CA ALA A 4 -1.85 13.02 -17.95
C ALA A 4 -0.41 13.41 -17.62
N LYS A 5 -0.05 13.39 -16.34
CA LYS A 5 1.28 13.72 -15.85
C LYS A 5 2.19 12.51 -15.98
N ALA A 6 3.18 12.62 -16.86
CA ALA A 6 4.28 11.66 -16.90
C ALA A 6 5.16 11.82 -15.64
N LEU A 7 5.07 10.87 -14.72
CA LEU A 7 5.99 10.80 -13.57
C LEU A 7 7.25 10.02 -13.92
N SER A 8 8.39 10.48 -13.39
CA SER A 8 9.59 9.64 -13.36
C SER A 8 9.32 8.38 -12.55
N LYS A 9 10.08 7.32 -12.81
CA LYS A 9 10.00 6.06 -12.06
C LYS A 9 10.05 6.27 -10.56
N HIS A 10 11.01 7.07 -10.08
CA HIS A 10 11.18 7.33 -8.65
C HIS A 10 10.00 8.10 -8.05
N GLN A 11 9.47 9.11 -8.76
CA GLN A 11 8.28 9.84 -8.32
C GLN A 11 7.04 8.95 -8.24
N ARG A 12 6.87 8.07 -9.23
CA ARG A 12 5.76 7.12 -9.25
C ARG A 12 5.87 6.09 -8.13
N GLN A 13 7.06 5.55 -7.88
CA GLN A 13 7.32 4.63 -6.78
C GLN A 13 7.07 5.29 -5.41
N HIS A 14 7.50 6.53 -5.23
CA HIS A 14 7.17 7.31 -4.03
C HIS A 14 5.65 7.48 -3.87
N ARG A 15 4.92 7.77 -4.95
CA ARG A 15 3.46 7.89 -4.89
C ARG A 15 2.77 6.55 -4.59
N ILE A 16 3.24 5.45 -5.18
CA ILE A 16 2.74 4.10 -4.89
C ILE A 16 2.94 3.78 -3.41
N ALA A 17 4.13 4.02 -2.86
CA ALA A 17 4.40 3.81 -1.45
C ALA A 17 3.44 4.61 -0.55
N ALA A 18 3.18 5.88 -0.88
CA ALA A 18 2.20 6.69 -0.18
C ALA A 18 0.76 6.14 -0.29
N LEU A 19 0.34 5.70 -1.47
CA LEU A 19 -1.00 5.11 -1.67
C LEU A 19 -1.18 3.80 -0.89
N LEU A 20 -0.16 2.95 -0.84
CA LEU A 20 -0.16 1.75 -0.01
C LEU A 20 -0.14 2.08 1.48
N ALA A 21 0.39 3.26 1.86
CA ALA A 21 0.39 3.76 3.22
C ALA A 21 -0.99 4.33 3.65
N ASP A 22 -1.67 5.00 2.72
CA ASP A 22 -2.90 5.72 3.03
C ASP A 22 -4.16 4.86 2.88
N ALA A 23 -4.10 3.81 2.05
CA ALA A 23 -5.27 3.04 1.67
C ALA A 23 -5.02 1.53 1.55
N ARG A 24 -6.07 0.74 1.80
CA ARG A 24 -6.10 -0.70 1.55
C ARG A 24 -6.22 -0.98 0.05
N VAL A 25 -5.09 -1.29 -0.56
CA VAL A 25 -5.00 -1.62 -2.00
C VAL A 25 -5.00 -3.13 -2.19
N THR A 26 -6.05 -3.67 -2.79
CA THR A 26 -6.29 -5.12 -2.95
C THR A 26 -5.83 -5.69 -4.29
N SER A 27 -5.66 -4.82 -5.30
CA SER A 27 -5.27 -5.19 -6.65
C SER A 27 -4.39 -4.13 -7.34
N GLN A 28 -3.63 -4.56 -8.34
CA GLN A 28 -2.81 -3.67 -9.16
C GLN A 28 -3.67 -2.73 -10.02
N GLY A 29 -4.84 -3.21 -10.48
CA GLY A 29 -5.81 -2.39 -11.21
C GLY A 29 -6.34 -1.24 -10.34
N GLN A 30 -6.70 -1.53 -9.09
CA GLN A 30 -7.09 -0.51 -8.12
C GLN A 30 -5.97 0.53 -7.92
N LEU A 31 -4.71 0.09 -7.83
CA LEU A 31 -3.58 1.01 -7.69
C LEU A 31 -3.38 1.89 -8.94
N ALA A 32 -3.59 1.34 -10.14
CA ALA A 32 -3.55 2.11 -11.39
C ALA A 32 -4.68 3.14 -11.46
N GLU A 33 -5.89 2.79 -11.01
CA GLU A 33 -7.02 3.71 -10.92
C GLU A 33 -6.76 4.86 -9.93
N LEU A 34 -6.17 4.55 -8.77
CA LEU A 34 -5.79 5.56 -7.77
C LEU A 34 -4.73 6.52 -8.33
N LEU A 35 -3.73 6.00 -9.05
CA LEU A 35 -2.73 6.83 -9.72
C LEU A 35 -3.36 7.69 -10.84
N ALA A 36 -4.29 7.13 -11.62
CA ALA A 36 -4.99 7.86 -12.66
C ALA A 36 -5.86 8.99 -12.07
N ALA A 37 -6.45 8.79 -10.89
CA ALA A 37 -7.18 9.83 -10.16
C ALA A 37 -6.28 11.00 -9.74
N ASP A 38 -4.98 10.75 -9.52
CA ASP A 38 -3.96 11.79 -9.29
C ASP A 38 -3.39 12.38 -10.59
N GLY A 39 -3.96 12.03 -11.74
CA GLY A 39 -3.50 12.43 -13.07
C GLY A 39 -2.29 11.65 -13.58
N VAL A 40 -1.95 10.51 -12.98
CA VAL A 40 -0.82 9.66 -13.36
C VAL A 40 -1.33 8.42 -14.09
N GLU A 41 -1.37 8.48 -15.42
CA GLU A 41 -1.78 7.31 -16.20
C GLU A 41 -0.66 6.27 -16.29
N VAL A 42 -0.91 5.09 -15.73
CA VAL A 42 -0.03 3.94 -15.85
C VAL A 42 -0.80 2.66 -16.12
N ASN A 43 -0.17 1.75 -16.87
CA ASN A 43 -0.75 0.43 -17.09
C ASN A 43 -0.45 -0.50 -15.89
N PRO A 44 -1.24 -1.58 -15.72
CA PRO A 44 -1.04 -2.54 -14.63
C PRO A 44 0.34 -3.21 -14.62
N SER A 45 0.96 -3.44 -15.78
CA SER A 45 2.30 -4.06 -15.87
C SER A 45 3.39 -3.17 -15.29
N THR A 46 3.30 -1.84 -15.48
CA THR A 46 4.20 -0.86 -14.88
C THR A 46 4.04 -0.84 -13.37
N VAL A 47 2.79 -0.83 -12.88
CA VAL A 47 2.49 -0.90 -11.45
C VAL A 47 3.02 -2.19 -10.82
N SER A 48 2.84 -3.34 -11.48
CA SER A 48 3.39 -4.62 -11.01
C SER A 48 4.89 -4.53 -10.82
N ARG A 49 5.62 -4.01 -11.82
CA ARG A 49 7.07 -3.88 -11.75
C ARG A 49 7.52 -2.94 -10.64
N ASP A 50 6.82 -1.83 -10.42
CA ASP A 50 7.13 -0.91 -9.32
C ASP A 50 6.86 -1.55 -7.95
N LEU A 51 5.78 -2.33 -7.81
CA LEU A 51 5.51 -3.09 -6.59
C LEU A 51 6.61 -4.10 -6.29
N ASP A 52 7.05 -4.84 -7.31
CA ASP A 52 8.13 -5.82 -7.18
C ASP A 52 9.44 -5.15 -6.75
N GLU A 53 9.79 -4.01 -7.38
CA GLU A 53 11.00 -3.26 -7.06
C GLU A 53 10.94 -2.55 -5.70
N LEU A 54 9.74 -2.16 -5.25
CA LEU A 54 9.50 -1.61 -3.91
C LEU A 54 9.45 -2.69 -2.82
N GLY A 55 9.55 -3.98 -3.17
CA GLY A 55 9.41 -5.08 -2.23
C GLY A 55 8.01 -5.19 -1.62
N ALA A 56 6.98 -4.73 -2.32
CA ALA A 56 5.61 -4.81 -1.86
C ALA A 56 5.14 -6.27 -1.88
N VAL A 57 4.49 -6.69 -0.80
CA VAL A 57 3.97 -8.05 -0.62
C VAL A 57 2.47 -8.03 -0.43
N LYS A 58 1.79 -9.05 -0.94
CA LYS A 58 0.35 -9.22 -0.76
C LYS A 58 0.07 -10.01 0.51
N VAL A 59 -0.41 -9.34 1.56
CA VAL A 59 -0.72 -9.96 2.85
C VAL A 59 -2.21 -10.20 3.00
N ARG A 60 -2.57 -11.33 3.63
CA ARG A 60 -3.95 -11.59 4.03
C ARG A 60 -4.24 -10.84 5.33
N ILE A 61 -5.37 -10.17 5.36
CA ILE A 61 -5.79 -9.31 6.46
C ILE A 61 -7.07 -9.84 7.10
N PRO A 62 -7.35 -9.47 8.36
CA PRO A 62 -8.59 -9.88 9.03
C PRO A 62 -9.80 -9.50 8.17
N GLY A 63 -10.73 -10.45 8.03
CA GLY A 63 -11.85 -10.36 7.09
C GLY A 63 -11.65 -11.13 5.78
N GLY A 64 -10.48 -11.73 5.55
CA GLY A 64 -10.27 -12.73 4.49
C GLY A 64 -9.88 -12.16 3.12
N GLU A 65 -9.77 -10.84 3.00
CA GLU A 65 -9.21 -10.21 1.81
C GLU A 65 -7.67 -10.16 1.89
N SER A 66 -7.06 -9.69 0.81
CA SER A 66 -5.61 -9.47 0.74
C SER A 66 -5.29 -8.09 0.20
N ALA A 67 -4.28 -7.45 0.76
CA ALA A 67 -3.81 -6.13 0.36
C ALA A 67 -2.30 -6.09 0.14
N TYR A 68 -1.85 -5.18 -0.71
CA TYR A 68 -0.44 -4.88 -0.90
C TYR A 68 0.08 -4.00 0.23
N VAL A 69 1.24 -4.35 0.77
CA VAL A 69 1.96 -3.59 1.79
C VAL A 69 3.45 -3.62 1.51
N ILE A 70 4.17 -2.57 1.91
CA ILE A 70 5.65 -2.56 1.89
C ILE A 70 6.12 -2.83 3.32
N PRO A 71 6.83 -3.95 3.60
CA PRO A 71 7.20 -4.35 4.96
C PRO A 71 8.02 -3.34 5.76
N GLU A 72 8.76 -2.49 5.05
CA GLU A 72 9.64 -1.44 5.59
C GLU A 72 8.87 -0.16 5.96
N LEU A 73 7.62 -0.01 5.52
CA LEU A 73 6.74 1.07 5.96
C LEU A 73 6.07 0.73 7.30
N PRO A 74 5.79 1.73 8.17
CA PRO A 74 5.14 1.49 9.46
C PRO A 74 3.83 0.70 9.31
N ARG A 75 3.70 -0.38 10.09
CA ARG A 75 2.59 -1.36 10.00
C ARG A 75 1.26 -0.89 10.59
N ASP A 76 1.18 0.34 11.10
CA ASP A 76 0.04 0.89 11.85
C ASP A 76 -1.27 1.00 11.04
N GLN A 77 -1.26 0.68 9.75
CA GLN A 77 -2.38 0.87 8.84
C GLN A 77 -3.27 -0.39 8.68
N LEU A 78 -2.81 -1.56 9.14
CA LEU A 78 -3.57 -2.82 9.03
C LEU A 78 -4.51 -3.08 10.21
N ALA A 79 -4.50 -2.20 11.22
CA ALA A 79 -5.33 -2.30 12.40
C ALA A 79 -6.38 -1.17 12.39
N PRO A 80 -7.68 -1.48 12.59
CA PRO A 80 -8.58 -0.50 13.18
C PRO A 80 -7.97 -0.02 14.50
N ALA A 81 -8.11 1.26 14.83
CA ALA A 81 -7.47 1.94 15.96
C ALA A 81 -7.57 1.22 17.33
N ASP A 82 -8.45 0.22 17.46
CA ASP A 82 -8.62 -0.60 18.67
C ASP A 82 -7.61 -1.75 18.84
N HIS A 83 -6.80 -2.10 17.83
CA HIS A 83 -5.88 -3.25 17.94
C HIS A 83 -4.62 -2.96 18.78
N LEU A 84 -4.24 -1.68 18.91
CA LEU A 84 -3.05 -1.25 19.65
C LEU A 84 -3.10 -1.62 21.14
N ARG A 85 -4.29 -1.68 21.78
CA ARG A 85 -4.41 -2.10 23.20
C ARG A 85 -4.18 -3.59 23.43
N ARG A 86 -4.36 -4.44 22.41
CA ARG A 86 -4.29 -5.89 22.58
C ARG A 86 -2.88 -6.43 22.37
N VAL A 87 -2.14 -5.86 21.41
CA VAL A 87 -0.76 -6.26 21.13
C VAL A 87 0.23 -5.74 22.19
N LEU A 88 -0.01 -4.55 22.75
CA LEU A 88 0.81 -4.02 23.87
C LEU A 88 0.57 -4.77 25.20
N GLY A 89 -0.53 -5.51 25.32
CA GLY A 89 -0.80 -6.38 26.48
C GLY A 89 -0.22 -7.79 26.38
N GLU A 90 0.25 -8.21 25.20
CA GLU A 90 0.76 -9.57 24.97
C GLU A 90 2.28 -9.68 25.14
N TRP A 91 3.00 -8.55 25.24
CA TRP A 91 4.44 -8.49 25.50
C TRP A 91 4.80 -8.00 26.91
N VAL A 92 3.82 -7.93 27.84
CA VAL A 92 4.06 -7.69 29.27
C VAL A 92 3.29 -8.73 30.09
N VAL A 93 3.79 -9.95 30.08
CA VAL A 93 3.58 -11.02 31.07
C VAL A 93 4.83 -11.90 30.94
N GLU A 94 5.64 -12.21 31.94
CA GLU A 94 5.80 -11.91 33.36
C GLU A 94 7.24 -12.32 33.71
N VAL A 95 7.87 -11.58 34.65
CA VAL A 95 8.98 -11.93 35.56
C VAL A 95 10.24 -12.60 35.00
#